data_AF-B5JED1-F1
#
_entry.id   AF-B5JED1-F1
#
_cell.length_a   1.000
_cell.length_b   1.000
_cell.length_c   1.000
_cell.angle_alpha   90.00
_cell.angle_beta   90.00
_cell.angle_gamma   90.00
#
_symmetry.space_group_name_H-M   'P 1'
#
loop_
_entity.id
_entity.type
_entity.pdbx_description
1 polymer ?
#
loop_
_entity_poly.entity_id
_entity_poly.type
_entity_poly.pdbx_seq_one_letter_code
_entity_poly.pdbx_strand_id
1 'polypeptide(L)'
;MIDDHRSDLRTWLSWVDDVTSEEDIAWRYEQCSISKSEGKSLRFFVLHNESIIGMLAAKRIDWGASLAELSYNLDPSFRGRGVITKACKELISYFESSLGIENFEIHTAIGNRASERVAERLGFEFIRIDEKVEQLHGEWIHHKIYANKSAHTTPAIAPR
;
A
#
# COMPACT_ATOMS: atom_id res chain seq x y z
N MET A 1 13.34 -10.13 -8.96
CA MET A 1 12.38 -9.89 -7.84
C MET A 1 11.05 -10.59 -8.05
N ILE A 2 10.24 -10.21 -9.06
CA ILE A 2 8.94 -10.87 -9.28
C ILE A 2 9.15 -12.33 -9.66
N ASP A 3 10.02 -12.62 -10.64
CA ASP A 3 10.26 -14.01 -11.06
C ASP A 3 10.95 -14.84 -9.99
N ASP A 4 11.92 -14.26 -9.29
CA ASP A 4 12.67 -14.95 -8.21
C ASP A 4 11.80 -15.31 -7.00
N HIS A 5 10.73 -14.55 -6.73
CA HIS A 5 9.91 -14.69 -5.52
C HIS A 5 8.42 -14.81 -5.79
N ARG A 6 8.03 -15.16 -7.04
CA ARG A 6 6.63 -15.28 -7.48
C ARG A 6 5.79 -16.14 -6.54
N SER A 7 6.35 -17.26 -6.08
CA SER A 7 5.66 -18.23 -5.23
C SER A 7 5.18 -17.67 -3.90
N ASP A 8 5.94 -16.75 -3.32
CA ASP A 8 5.65 -16.07 -2.05
C ASP A 8 4.86 -14.76 -2.28
N LEU A 9 5.18 -14.01 -3.33
CA LEU A 9 4.48 -12.76 -3.66
C LEU A 9 3.01 -13.00 -4.03
N ARG A 10 2.72 -14.05 -4.81
CA ARG A 10 1.34 -14.43 -5.20
C ARG A 10 0.46 -14.86 -4.02
N THR A 11 1.05 -15.10 -2.83
CA THR A 11 0.27 -15.40 -1.63
C THR A 11 -0.56 -14.20 -1.19
N TRP A 12 -0.11 -12.97 -1.46
CA TRP A 12 -0.76 -11.75 -0.97
C TRP A 12 -1.04 -10.70 -2.05
N LEU A 13 -0.56 -10.91 -3.28
CA LEU A 13 -0.65 -9.95 -4.37
C LEU A 13 -1.36 -10.60 -5.55
N SER A 14 -2.64 -10.28 -5.71
CA SER A 14 -3.55 -10.81 -6.74
C SER A 14 -3.07 -10.58 -8.17
N TRP A 15 -2.32 -9.52 -8.41
CA TRP A 15 -1.80 -9.15 -9.72
C TRP A 15 -0.52 -9.90 -10.13
N VAL A 16 0.11 -10.67 -9.24
CA VAL A 16 1.42 -11.29 -9.53
C VAL A 16 1.29 -12.33 -10.65
N ASP A 17 0.23 -13.12 -10.64
CA ASP A 17 0.02 -14.16 -11.65
C ASP A 17 -0.32 -13.58 -13.04
N ASP A 18 -0.81 -12.34 -13.09
CA ASP A 18 -1.08 -11.60 -14.33
C ASP A 18 0.17 -10.94 -14.94
N VAL A 19 1.32 -10.98 -14.26
CA VAL A 19 2.59 -10.44 -14.80
C VAL A 19 3.37 -11.60 -15.40
N THR A 20 3.29 -11.76 -16.73
CA THR A 20 3.95 -12.87 -17.46
C THR A 20 4.91 -12.39 -18.53
N SER A 21 4.86 -11.11 -18.90
CA SER A 21 5.65 -10.50 -19.96
C SER A 21 6.14 -9.10 -19.60
N GLU A 22 7.12 -8.60 -20.37
CA GLU A 22 7.56 -7.20 -20.28
C GLU A 22 6.46 -6.21 -20.69
N GLU A 23 5.53 -6.62 -21.56
CA GLU A 23 4.38 -5.83 -21.96
C GLU A 23 3.40 -5.61 -20.79
N ASP A 24 3.15 -6.63 -19.96
CA ASP A 24 2.33 -6.51 -18.74
C ASP A 24 2.94 -5.52 -17.74
N ILE A 25 4.27 -5.49 -17.68
CA ILE A 25 5.03 -4.54 -16.86
C ILE A 25 4.89 -3.12 -17.43
N ALA A 26 5.07 -2.94 -18.74
CA ALA A 26 4.96 -1.66 -19.42
C ALA A 26 3.55 -1.04 -19.29
N TRP A 27 2.49 -1.84 -19.48
CA TRP A 27 1.11 -1.40 -19.29
C TRP A 27 0.87 -0.93 -17.84
N ARG A 28 1.37 -1.68 -16.84
CA ARG A 28 1.27 -1.27 -15.43
C ARG A 28 2.03 0.05 -15.15
N TYR A 29 3.17 0.26 -15.79
CA TYR A 29 3.88 1.54 -15.71
C TYR A 29 3.06 2.69 -16.31
N GLU A 30 2.44 2.48 -17.45
CA GLU A 30 1.60 3.49 -18.11
C GLU A 30 0.40 3.88 -17.24
N GLN A 31 -0.32 2.91 -16.66
CA GLN A 31 -1.42 3.17 -15.72
C GLN A 31 -0.97 3.94 -14.48
N CYS A 32 0.21 3.63 -13.96
CA CYS A 32 0.81 4.38 -12.85
C CYS A 32 1.17 5.81 -13.27
N SER A 33 1.68 6.00 -14.49
CA SER A 33 2.02 7.32 -15.03
C SER A 33 0.80 8.21 -15.19
N ILE A 34 -0.31 7.67 -15.70
CA ILE A 34 -1.59 8.38 -15.83
C ILE A 34 -2.10 8.78 -14.43
N SER A 35 -2.19 7.83 -13.51
CA SER A 35 -2.67 8.11 -12.14
C SER A 35 -1.79 9.12 -11.40
N LYS A 36 -0.47 9.10 -11.64
CA LYS A 36 0.48 10.10 -11.13
C LYS A 36 0.24 11.47 -11.74
N SER A 37 -0.01 11.55 -13.05
CA SER A 37 -0.30 12.83 -13.73
C SER A 37 -1.57 13.50 -13.21
N GLU A 38 -2.54 12.69 -12.76
CA GLU A 38 -3.77 13.17 -12.11
C GLU A 38 -3.61 13.42 -10.60
N GLY A 39 -2.43 13.17 -10.04
CA GLY A 39 -2.16 13.27 -8.61
C GLY A 39 -2.91 12.25 -7.75
N LYS A 40 -3.44 11.17 -8.33
CA LYS A 40 -4.26 10.16 -7.62
C LYS A 40 -3.46 9.01 -7.04
N SER A 41 -2.20 8.85 -7.44
CA SER A 41 -1.29 7.88 -6.84
C SER A 41 0.17 8.30 -6.97
N LEU A 42 1.02 7.81 -6.07
CA LEU A 42 2.46 7.98 -6.11
C LEU A 42 3.14 6.64 -5.82
N ARG A 43 4.16 6.29 -6.60
CA ARG A 43 4.91 5.02 -6.47
C ARG A 43 6.40 5.30 -6.38
N PHE A 44 7.06 4.58 -5.49
CA PHE A 44 8.49 4.65 -5.19
C PHE A 44 9.07 3.23 -5.19
N PHE A 45 10.33 3.12 -5.60
CA PHE A 45 11.10 1.89 -5.48
C PHE A 45 11.98 1.96 -4.24
N VAL A 46 12.08 0.82 -3.55
CA VAL A 46 13.00 0.65 -2.43
C VAL A 46 14.29 0.06 -2.98
N LEU A 47 15.38 0.81 -2.85
CA LEU A 47 16.70 0.42 -3.36
C LEU A 47 17.63 -0.02 -2.22
N HIS A 48 18.44 -1.03 -2.47
CA HIS A 48 19.56 -1.43 -1.62
C HIS A 48 20.74 -1.81 -2.52
N ASN A 49 21.87 -1.13 -2.37
CA ASN A 49 23.05 -1.26 -3.25
C ASN A 49 22.66 -1.21 -4.74
N GLU A 50 21.95 -0.15 -5.14
CA GLU A 50 21.48 0.09 -6.52
C GLU A 50 20.50 -0.95 -7.08
N SER A 51 20.14 -1.97 -6.30
CA SER A 51 19.17 -3.00 -6.69
C SER A 51 17.78 -2.69 -6.12
N ILE A 52 16.73 -2.89 -6.92
CA ILE A 52 15.35 -2.79 -6.46
C ILE A 52 15.00 -4.00 -5.60
N ILE A 53 14.68 -3.75 -4.34
CA ILE A 53 14.32 -4.79 -3.35
C ILE A 53 12.85 -4.71 -2.91
N GLY A 54 12.08 -3.80 -3.51
CA GLY A 54 10.67 -3.64 -3.21
C GLY A 54 10.10 -2.34 -3.72
N MET A 55 8.88 -2.07 -3.29
CA MET A 55 8.10 -0.94 -3.77
C MET A 55 7.20 -0.43 -2.65
N LEU A 56 7.04 0.88 -2.61
CA LEU A 56 6.11 1.59 -1.73
C LEU A 56 5.26 2.52 -2.58
N ALA A 57 3.97 2.62 -2.31
CA ALA A 57 3.09 3.53 -3.02
C ALA A 57 1.98 4.06 -2.12
N ALA A 58 1.58 5.30 -2.36
CA ALA A 58 0.22 5.75 -2.09
C ALA A 58 -0.62 5.33 -3.31
N LYS A 59 -1.28 4.18 -3.23
CA LYS A 59 -2.00 3.61 -4.40
C LYS A 59 -3.30 4.33 -4.70
N ARG A 60 -3.88 5.02 -3.71
CA ARG A 60 -5.00 5.94 -3.84
C ARG A 60 -4.74 7.17 -2.99
N ILE A 61 -4.97 8.34 -3.55
CA ILE A 61 -4.98 9.63 -2.86
C ILE A 61 -6.36 10.25 -3.08
N ASP A 62 -7.07 10.48 -1.98
CA ASP A 62 -8.31 11.25 -1.94
C ASP A 62 -8.01 12.61 -1.33
N TRP A 63 -7.87 13.61 -2.20
CA TRP A 63 -7.59 15.00 -1.82
C TRP A 63 -8.75 15.64 -1.05
N GLY A 64 -9.99 15.22 -1.31
CA GLY A 64 -11.17 15.76 -0.61
C GLY A 64 -11.23 15.28 0.84
N ALA A 65 -10.83 14.02 1.08
CA ALA A 65 -10.76 13.44 2.42
C ALA A 65 -9.38 13.62 3.11
N SER A 66 -8.42 14.27 2.45
CA SER A 66 -7.02 14.34 2.90
C SER A 66 -6.46 12.96 3.26
N LEU A 67 -6.73 11.95 2.42
CA LEU A 67 -6.48 10.54 2.70
C LEU A 67 -5.56 9.90 1.66
N ALA A 68 -4.54 9.17 2.11
CA ALA A 68 -3.71 8.31 1.26
C ALA A 68 -3.74 6.83 1.71
N GLU A 69 -3.97 5.92 0.77
CA GLU A 69 -3.86 4.49 1.02
C GLU A 69 -2.46 3.98 0.69
N LEU A 70 -1.73 3.55 1.71
CA LEU A 70 -0.38 3.03 1.62
C LEU A 70 -0.40 1.55 1.20
N SER A 71 0.48 1.20 0.27
CA SER A 71 0.67 -0.15 -0.23
C SER A 71 2.15 -0.44 -0.48
N TYR A 72 2.58 -1.66 -0.24
CA TYR A 72 3.98 -2.02 -0.37
C TYR A 72 4.19 -3.50 -0.68
N ASN A 73 5.34 -3.80 -1.25
CA ASN A 73 5.91 -5.13 -1.30
C ASN A 73 7.41 -5.05 -1.02
N LEU A 74 7.98 -6.16 -0.57
CA LEU A 74 9.40 -6.27 -0.31
C LEU A 74 9.85 -7.69 -0.65
N ASP A 75 11.02 -7.76 -1.27
CA ASP A 75 11.80 -8.97 -1.43
C ASP A 75 11.86 -9.73 -0.10
N PRO A 76 11.49 -11.03 -0.07
CA PRO A 76 11.50 -11.85 1.13
C PRO A 76 12.81 -11.81 1.92
N SER A 77 13.95 -11.71 1.23
CA SER A 77 15.30 -11.71 1.83
C SER A 77 15.57 -10.47 2.69
N PHE A 78 14.79 -9.41 2.50
CA PHE A 78 14.90 -8.14 3.21
C PHE A 78 13.81 -7.94 4.27
N ARG A 79 12.87 -8.88 4.41
CA ARG A 79 11.81 -8.82 5.43
C ARG A 79 12.38 -8.95 6.84
N GLY A 80 11.61 -8.48 7.83
CA GLY A 80 12.01 -8.52 9.25
C GLY A 80 13.04 -7.45 9.66
N ARG A 81 13.59 -6.68 8.71
CA ARG A 81 14.61 -5.64 8.97
C ARG A 81 14.03 -4.23 9.17
N GLY A 82 12.71 -4.09 9.21
CA GLY A 82 12.02 -2.80 9.38
C GLY A 82 12.09 -1.86 8.16
N VAL A 83 12.52 -2.35 6.99
CA VAL A 83 12.70 -1.54 5.76
C VAL A 83 11.40 -0.83 5.36
N ILE A 84 10.30 -1.58 5.23
CA ILE A 84 8.99 -1.00 4.86
C ILE A 84 8.49 -0.01 5.90
N THR A 85 8.61 -0.32 7.20
CA THR A 85 8.18 0.62 8.26
C THR A 85 8.93 1.94 8.17
N LYS A 86 10.24 1.92 7.92
CA LYS A 86 11.03 3.15 7.73
C LYS A 86 10.59 3.90 6.47
N ALA A 87 10.44 3.20 5.35
CA ALA A 87 10.01 3.80 4.09
C ALA A 87 8.62 4.46 4.20
N CYS A 88 7.66 3.80 4.87
CA CYS A 88 6.34 4.36 5.13
C CYS A 88 6.40 5.62 6.00
N LYS A 89 7.27 5.67 7.03
CA LYS A 89 7.43 6.88 7.87
C LYS A 89 7.92 8.08 7.07
N GLU A 90 8.93 7.89 6.22
CA GLU A 90 9.44 8.95 5.34
C GLU A 90 8.35 9.42 4.36
N LEU A 91 7.60 8.47 3.79
CA LEU A 91 6.52 8.81 2.86
C LEU A 91 5.39 9.58 3.56
N ILE A 92 4.96 9.15 4.74
CA ILE A 92 3.96 9.85 5.56
C ILE A 92 4.44 11.28 5.84
N SER A 93 5.69 11.44 6.29
CA SER A 93 6.25 12.77 6.57
C SER A 93 6.28 13.67 5.34
N TYR A 94 6.62 13.13 4.16
CA TYR A 94 6.54 13.88 2.90
C TYR A 94 5.10 14.31 2.57
N PHE A 95 4.14 13.41 2.72
CA PHE A 95 2.73 13.69 2.45
C PHE A 95 2.16 14.77 3.39
N GLU A 96 2.46 14.67 4.68
CA GLU A 96 2.04 15.66 5.68
C GLU A 96 2.67 17.03 5.40
N SER A 97 4.00 17.08 5.24
CA SER A 97 4.74 18.34 5.14
C SER A 97 4.60 19.04 3.79
N SER A 98 4.50 18.27 2.70
CA SER A 98 4.58 18.81 1.34
C SER A 98 3.25 18.78 0.60
N LEU A 99 2.33 17.88 0.96
CA LEU A 99 1.06 17.68 0.24
C LEU A 99 -0.17 17.99 1.11
N GLY A 100 0.00 18.19 2.42
CA GLY A 100 -1.11 18.47 3.34
C GLY A 100 -2.05 17.28 3.56
N ILE A 101 -1.58 16.06 3.31
CA ILE A 101 -2.34 14.83 3.56
C ILE A 101 -2.09 14.39 5.01
N GLU A 102 -3.16 14.25 5.79
CA GLU A 102 -3.09 13.98 7.24
C GLU A 102 -3.64 12.60 7.63
N ASN A 103 -4.41 11.97 6.73
CA ASN A 103 -5.04 10.69 6.96
C ASN A 103 -4.38 9.61 6.10
N PHE A 104 -4.07 8.46 6.71
CA PHE A 104 -3.41 7.36 6.05
C PHE A 104 -4.06 6.05 6.43
N GLU A 105 -4.23 5.18 5.43
CA GLU A 105 -4.77 3.84 5.60
C GLU A 105 -3.81 2.77 5.07
N ILE A 106 -3.83 1.60 5.71
CA ILE A 106 -3.23 0.36 5.21
C ILE A 106 -4.31 -0.69 5.17
N HIS A 107 -4.52 -1.26 3.97
CA HIS A 107 -5.46 -2.35 3.74
C HIS A 107 -4.66 -3.63 3.58
N THR A 108 -4.95 -4.64 4.40
CA THR A 108 -4.20 -5.90 4.40
C THR A 108 -5.12 -7.10 4.44
N ALA A 109 -4.86 -8.10 3.59
CA ALA A 109 -5.54 -9.39 3.64
C ALA A 109 -5.52 -9.98 5.07
N ILE A 110 -6.65 -10.52 5.53
CA ILE A 110 -6.72 -11.22 6.82
C ILE A 110 -5.66 -12.34 6.83
N GLY A 111 -4.85 -12.36 7.87
CA GLY A 111 -3.78 -13.37 8.03
C GLY A 111 -2.42 -12.93 7.50
N ASN A 112 -2.31 -11.82 6.76
CA ASN A 112 -1.03 -11.23 6.39
C ASN A 112 -0.40 -10.51 7.60
N ARG A 113 0.11 -11.31 8.55
CA ARG A 113 0.71 -10.83 9.79
C ARG A 113 1.92 -9.93 9.56
N ALA A 114 2.61 -10.06 8.43
CA ALA A 114 3.74 -9.20 8.12
C ALA A 114 3.27 -7.76 7.88
N SER A 115 2.20 -7.58 7.10
CA SER A 115 1.63 -6.26 6.83
C SER A 115 0.87 -5.70 8.04
N GLU A 116 0.11 -6.52 8.79
CA GLU A 116 -0.52 -6.08 10.05
C GLU A 116 0.51 -5.48 11.03
N ARG A 117 1.66 -6.16 11.21
CA ARG A 117 2.76 -5.64 12.05
C ARG A 117 3.42 -4.37 11.52
N VAL A 118 3.31 -4.07 10.23
CA VAL A 118 3.79 -2.79 9.70
C VAL A 118 2.85 -1.68 10.15
N ALA A 119 1.53 -1.86 9.99
CA ALA A 119 0.53 -0.91 10.44
C ALA A 119 0.64 -0.63 11.95
N GLU A 120 0.75 -1.68 12.77
CA GLU A 120 0.93 -1.54 14.23
C GLU A 120 2.21 -0.76 14.59
N ARG A 121 3.33 -1.01 13.90
CA ARG A 121 4.59 -0.27 14.14
C ARG A 121 4.58 1.17 13.65
N LEU A 122 3.67 1.50 12.74
CA LEU A 122 3.38 2.88 12.34
C LEU A 122 2.44 3.58 13.33
N GLY A 123 1.93 2.86 14.34
CA GLY A 123 0.97 3.40 15.30
C GLY A 123 -0.44 3.51 14.73
N PHE A 124 -0.75 2.79 13.65
CA PHE A 124 -2.11 2.76 13.10
C PHE A 124 -2.98 1.84 13.94
N GLU A 125 -4.26 2.18 14.02
CA GLU A 125 -5.28 1.44 14.77
C GLU A 125 -6.12 0.62 13.81
N PHE A 126 -6.60 -0.54 14.28
CA PHE A 126 -7.53 -1.38 13.51
C PHE A 126 -8.92 -0.75 13.51
N ILE A 127 -9.52 -0.63 12.32
CA ILE A 127 -10.76 0.13 12.12
C ILE A 127 -11.93 -0.82 11.86
N ARG A 128 -11.77 -1.66 10.84
CA ARG A 128 -12.83 -2.53 10.33
C ARG A 128 -12.25 -3.65 9.46
N ILE A 129 -13.13 -4.59 9.11
CA ILE A 129 -12.89 -5.57 8.06
C ILE A 129 -13.79 -5.21 6.89
N ASP A 130 -13.19 -5.06 5.71
CA ASP A 130 -13.92 -4.98 4.45
C ASP A 130 -13.97 -6.40 3.87
N GLU A 131 -15.18 -6.90 3.58
CA GLU A 131 -15.39 -8.26 3.12
C GLU A 131 -15.39 -8.36 1.59
N LYS A 132 -14.88 -9.49 1.06
CA LYS A 132 -14.91 -9.81 -0.37
C LYS A 132 -14.33 -8.68 -1.25
N VAL A 133 -13.16 -8.19 -0.87
CA VAL A 133 -12.51 -7.03 -1.49
C VAL A 133 -11.83 -7.42 -2.81
N GLU A 134 -11.18 -8.58 -2.84
CA GLU A 134 -10.52 -9.08 -4.04
C GLU A 134 -10.70 -10.60 -4.17
N GLN A 135 -10.58 -11.12 -5.39
CA GLN A 135 -10.45 -12.55 -5.63
C GLN A 135 -8.98 -12.91 -5.79
N LEU A 136 -8.53 -13.92 -5.06
CA LEU A 136 -7.19 -14.46 -5.13
C LEU A 136 -7.28 -16.00 -5.12
N HIS A 137 -6.72 -16.65 -6.13
CA HIS A 137 -6.77 -18.12 -6.29
C HIS A 137 -8.19 -18.71 -6.28
N GLY A 138 -9.18 -17.95 -6.77
CA GLY A 138 -10.59 -18.38 -6.80
C GLY A 138 -11.34 -18.19 -5.47
N GLU A 139 -10.69 -17.63 -4.45
CA GLU A 139 -11.29 -17.33 -3.16
C GLU A 139 -11.44 -15.82 -2.95
N TRP A 140 -12.47 -15.42 -2.20
CA TRP A 140 -12.65 -14.04 -1.78
C TRP A 140 -11.74 -13.72 -0.60
N ILE A 141 -10.94 -12.67 -0.75
CA ILE A 141 -10.07 -12.17 0.31
C ILE A 141 -10.74 -10.99 1.00
N HIS A 142 -10.76 -11.06 2.33
CA HIS A 142 -11.22 -10.01 3.22
C HIS A 142 -10.02 -9.18 3.68
N HIS A 143 -10.17 -7.87 3.79
CA HIS A 143 -9.09 -6.98 4.21
C HIS A 143 -9.38 -6.38 5.57
N LYS A 144 -8.37 -6.36 6.45
CA LYS A 144 -8.37 -5.49 7.63
C LYS A 144 -7.89 -4.12 7.23
N ILE A 145 -8.60 -3.11 7.70
CA ILE A 145 -8.27 -1.71 7.48
C ILE A 145 -7.66 -1.15 8.75
N TYR A 146 -6.47 -0.58 8.61
CA TYR A 146 -5.77 0.14 9.67
C TYR A 146 -5.61 1.60 9.27
N ALA A 147 -5.79 2.53 10.20
CA ALA A 147 -5.60 3.96 9.91
C ALA A 147 -4.89 4.69 11.05
N ASN A 148 -4.27 5.83 10.75
CA ASN A 148 -3.73 6.72 11.79
C ASN A 148 -4.84 7.49 12.51
N LYS A 149 -4.56 7.95 13.73
CA LYS A 149 -5.56 8.56 14.63
C LYS A 149 -6.29 9.79 14.05
N SER A 150 -5.63 10.59 13.21
CA SER A 150 -6.25 11.74 12.55
C SER A 150 -7.38 11.35 11.59
N ALA A 151 -7.32 10.14 11.02
CA ALA A 151 -8.32 9.62 10.07
C ALA A 151 -9.70 9.33 10.70
N HIS A 152 -9.85 9.44 12.03
CA HIS A 152 -11.12 9.18 12.73
C HIS A 152 -11.89 10.42 13.11
N THR A 153 -11.35 11.59 12.77
CA THR A 153 -12.06 12.85 12.97
C THR A 153 -13.02 13.04 11.80
N THR A 154 -14.14 12.31 11.81
CA THR A 154 -15.29 12.65 10.96
C THR A 154 -15.67 14.10 11.29
N PRO A 155 -15.75 15.03 10.31
CA PRO A 155 -16.32 16.33 10.60
C PRO A 155 -17.78 16.09 10.98
N ALA A 156 -18.14 16.48 12.20
CA ALA A 156 -19.52 16.45 12.65
C ALA A 156 -20.38 17.20 11.63
N ILE A 157 -21.23 16.47 10.91
CA ILE A 157 -22.21 17.08 10.01
C ILE A 157 -23.17 17.87 10.91
N ALA A 158 -23.09 19.19 10.87
CA ALA A 158 -24.07 20.05 11.50
C ALA A 158 -25.44 19.84 10.83
N PRO A 159 -26.52 19.58 11.58
CA PRO A 159 -27.85 19.48 10.98
C PRO A 159 -28.26 20.84 10.40
N ARG A 160 -28.87 20.79 9.20
CA ARG A 160 -29.49 21.92 8.52
C ARG A 160 -30.64 22.52 9.33
#